data_AF-A0A9R1GLJ5-F1
#
_entry.id   AF-A0A9R1GLJ5-F1
#
_cell.length_a   1.000
_cell.length_b   1.000
_cell.length_c   1.000
_cell.angle_alpha   90.00
_cell.angle_beta   90.00
_cell.angle_gamma   90.00
#
_symmetry.space_group_name_H-M   'P 1'
#
loop_
_entity.id
_entity.type
_entity.pdbx_description
1 polymer ?
#
loop_
_entity_poly.entity_id
_entity_poly.type
_entity_poly.pdbx_seq_one_letter_code
_entity_poly.pdbx_strand_id
1 'polypeptide(L)'
;MPGSAGDLLQDRSQLHERARQVMQGIAQALWPSSSLLGGMSELVELFKGARQRFRLWKISACRQGARESWAMVKTRYAKADPNHMAEVGPVESDGQEIPVSLVYDQVALATKYSQQDYRLDSLLDGIEEEYSQSK
;
A
#
# COMPACT_ATOMS: atom_id res chain seq x y z
N MET A 1 -35.02 7.84 22.12
CA MET A 1 -34.92 9.28 21.85
C MET A 1 -33.99 9.45 20.66
N PRO A 2 -34.46 9.90 19.48
CA PRO A 2 -33.56 10.29 18.41
C PRO A 2 -32.87 11.61 18.81
N GLY A 3 -31.55 11.67 18.70
CA GLY A 3 -30.77 12.87 19.01
C GLY A 3 -31.26 14.08 18.20
N SER A 4 -31.13 15.26 18.78
CA SER A 4 -31.57 16.52 18.16
C SER A 4 -30.78 16.77 16.87
N ALA A 5 -31.38 17.47 15.89
CA ALA A 5 -30.70 17.85 14.65
C ALA A 5 -29.39 18.63 14.90
N GLY A 6 -29.29 19.33 16.05
CA GLY A 6 -28.06 19.99 16.50
C GLY A 6 -26.92 19.01 16.85
N ASP A 7 -27.25 17.89 17.50
CA ASP A 7 -26.27 16.85 17.86
C ASP A 7 -25.68 16.22 16.59
N LEU A 8 -26.51 16.02 15.57
CA LEU A 8 -26.10 15.46 14.28
C LEU A 8 -25.16 16.39 13.49
N LEU A 9 -25.39 17.70 13.54
CA LEU A 9 -24.54 18.70 12.87
C LEU A 9 -23.18 18.81 13.57
N GLN A 10 -23.16 18.73 14.89
CA GLN A 10 -21.94 18.75 15.67
C GLN A 10 -21.09 17.50 15.45
N ASP A 11 -21.71 16.33 15.33
CA ASP A 11 -21.00 15.08 15.02
C ASP A 11 -20.35 15.14 13.62
N ARG A 12 -21.07 15.66 12.63
CA ARG A 12 -20.55 15.83 11.27
C ARG A 12 -19.40 16.83 11.19
N SER A 13 -19.47 17.93 11.94
CA SER A 13 -18.39 18.92 11.95
C SER A 13 -17.12 18.35 12.59
N GLN A 14 -17.24 17.56 13.66
CA GLN A 14 -16.11 16.85 14.26
C GLN A 14 -15.49 15.83 13.30
N LEU A 15 -16.33 15.05 12.61
CA LEU A 15 -15.85 14.06 11.65
C LEU A 15 -15.11 14.73 10.48
N HIS A 16 -15.62 15.86 10.00
CA HIS A 16 -14.97 16.65 8.95
C HIS A 16 -13.60 17.20 9.40
N GLU A 17 -13.48 17.70 10.63
CA GLU A 17 -12.20 18.19 11.14
C GLU A 17 -11.19 17.06 11.37
N ARG A 18 -11.64 15.89 11.85
CA ARG A 18 -10.78 14.69 11.94
C ARG A 18 -10.28 14.25 10.57
N ALA A 19 -11.15 14.23 9.56
CA ALA A 19 -10.77 13.89 8.19
C ALA A 19 -9.72 14.87 7.65
N ARG A 20 -9.90 16.17 7.89
CA ARG A 20 -8.94 17.21 7.53
C ARG A 20 -7.56 17.01 8.17
N GLN A 21 -7.51 16.73 9.47
CA GLN A 21 -6.25 16.47 10.18
C GLN A 21 -5.51 15.25 9.63
N VAL A 22 -6.24 14.15 9.34
CA VAL A 22 -5.66 12.96 8.72
C VAL A 22 -5.11 13.28 7.33
N MET A 23 -5.87 13.99 6.50
CA MET A 23 -5.42 14.41 5.17
C MET A 23 -4.17 15.30 5.24
N GLN A 24 -4.09 16.21 6.21
CA GLN A 24 -2.88 17.02 6.43
C GLN A 24 -1.67 16.17 6.80
N GLY A 25 -1.83 15.20 7.71
CA GLY A 25 -0.75 14.30 8.09
C GLY A 25 -0.24 13.47 6.91
N ILE A 26 -1.16 12.95 6.07
CA ILE A 26 -0.79 12.23 4.85
C ILE A 26 -0.09 13.16 3.85
N ALA A 27 -0.59 14.39 3.67
CA ALA A 27 0.01 15.37 2.76
C ALA A 27 1.45 15.71 3.17
N GLN A 28 1.72 15.88 4.46
CA GLN A 28 3.05 16.16 4.99
C GLN A 28 4.01 14.97 4.79
N ALA A 29 3.52 13.74 4.92
CA ALA A 29 4.33 12.55 4.66
C ALA A 29 4.71 12.39 3.18
N LEU A 30 3.81 12.75 2.27
CA LEU A 30 4.02 12.66 0.83
C LEU A 30 4.81 13.86 0.26
N TRP A 31 4.65 15.04 0.86
CA TRP A 31 5.29 16.28 0.47
C TRP A 31 5.88 17.03 1.67
N PRO A 32 7.07 16.62 2.13
CA PRO A 32 7.72 17.25 3.28
C PRO A 32 8.03 18.74 3.08
N SER A 33 8.09 19.19 1.82
CA SER A 33 8.45 20.55 1.41
C SER A 33 7.24 21.46 1.14
N SER A 34 6.00 20.94 1.16
CA SER A 34 4.82 21.76 0.92
C SER A 34 4.38 22.49 2.20
N SER A 35 3.99 23.75 2.07
CA SER A 35 3.33 24.49 3.16
C SER A 35 2.06 23.77 3.63
N LEU A 36 1.79 23.84 4.92
CA LEU A 36 0.61 23.21 5.53
C LEU A 36 -0.67 23.78 4.88
N LEU A 37 -1.37 22.96 4.09
CA LEU A 37 -2.61 23.37 3.41
C LEU A 37 -3.73 23.48 4.43
N GLY A 38 -4.36 24.66 4.47
CA GLY A 38 -5.37 24.99 5.45
C GLY A 38 -6.74 24.48 5.04
N GLY A 39 -7.10 24.54 3.76
CA GLY A 39 -8.45 24.18 3.31
C GLY A 39 -8.65 22.69 3.05
N MET A 40 -9.86 22.16 3.30
CA MET A 40 -10.24 20.83 2.81
C MET A 40 -10.24 20.77 1.27
N SER A 41 -10.65 21.84 0.60
CA SER A 41 -10.58 21.95 -0.86
C SER A 41 -9.14 21.87 -1.37
N GLU A 42 -8.21 22.57 -0.71
CA GLU A 42 -6.78 22.55 -1.05
C GLU A 42 -6.18 21.15 -0.86
N LEU A 43 -6.53 20.46 0.24
CA LEU A 43 -6.13 19.08 0.47
C LEU A 43 -6.69 18.16 -0.62
N VAL A 44 -7.97 18.26 -0.95
CA VAL A 44 -8.60 17.45 -2.00
C VAL A 44 -7.90 17.67 -3.35
N GLU A 45 -7.59 18.91 -3.73
CA GLU A 45 -6.85 19.20 -4.97
C GLU A 45 -5.41 18.66 -4.94
N LEU A 46 -4.71 18.77 -3.80
CA LEU A 46 -3.39 18.15 -3.61
C LEU A 46 -3.48 16.62 -3.79
N PHE A 47 -4.52 16.01 -3.23
CA PHE A 47 -4.74 14.56 -3.30
C PHE A 47 -5.17 14.05 -4.67
N LYS A 48 -5.86 14.88 -5.47
CA LYS A 48 -6.10 14.58 -6.89
C LYS A 48 -4.80 14.34 -7.65
N GLY A 49 -3.75 15.11 -7.37
CA GLY A 49 -2.40 14.90 -7.91
C GLY A 49 -1.56 13.84 -7.20
N ALA A 50 -1.98 13.37 -6.01
CA ALA A 50 -1.26 12.38 -5.21
C ALA A 50 -1.31 10.98 -5.79
N ARG A 51 -2.42 10.61 -6.44
CA ARG A 51 -2.69 9.22 -6.87
C ARG A 51 -1.57 8.69 -7.78
N GLN A 52 -1.11 9.49 -8.74
CA GLN A 52 0.02 9.12 -9.60
C GLN A 52 1.32 8.96 -8.79
N ARG A 53 1.56 9.81 -7.79
CA ARG A 53 2.74 9.70 -6.91
C ARG A 53 2.65 8.48 -5.99
N PHE A 54 1.47 8.14 -5.48
CA PHE A 54 1.21 6.93 -4.71
C PHE A 54 1.41 5.65 -5.54
N ARG A 55 0.91 5.61 -6.78
CA ARG A 55 1.14 4.49 -7.70
C ARG A 55 2.63 4.31 -7.96
N LEU A 56 3.34 5.40 -8.26
CA LEU A 56 4.79 5.37 -8.47
C LEU A 56 5.54 4.93 -7.22
N TRP A 57 5.11 5.37 -6.02
CA TRP A 57 5.69 4.98 -4.74
C TRP A 57 5.44 3.50 -4.42
N LYS A 58 4.22 2.97 -4.63
CA LYS A 58 3.93 1.54 -4.50
C LYS A 58 4.83 0.70 -5.42
N ILE A 59 4.93 1.09 -6.70
CA ILE A 59 5.78 0.37 -7.67
C ILE A 59 7.25 0.41 -7.26
N SER A 60 7.75 1.57 -6.79
CA SER A 60 9.14 1.70 -6.38
C SER A 60 9.44 0.89 -5.12
N ALA A 61 8.56 0.92 -4.11
CA ALA A 61 8.68 0.13 -2.89
C ALA A 61 8.65 -1.38 -3.19
N CYS A 62 7.72 -1.84 -4.05
CA CYS A 62 7.66 -3.24 -4.49
C CYS A 62 8.95 -3.67 -5.20
N ARG A 63 9.48 -2.84 -6.12
CA ARG A 63 10.74 -3.13 -6.82
C ARG A 63 11.93 -3.18 -5.87
N GLN A 64 11.96 -2.29 -4.88
CA GLN A 64 13.03 -2.26 -3.88
C GLN A 64 12.97 -3.50 -2.98
N GLY A 65 11.78 -3.86 -2.47
CA GLY A 65 11.59 -5.10 -1.72
C GLY A 65 11.95 -6.35 -2.51
N ALA A 66 11.64 -6.38 -3.81
CA ALA A 66 12.05 -7.48 -4.71
C ALA A 66 13.57 -7.54 -4.92
N ARG A 67 14.25 -6.38 -4.99
CA ARG A 67 15.72 -6.33 -5.08
C ARG A 67 16.39 -6.83 -3.79
N GLU A 68 15.85 -6.44 -2.65
CA GLU A 68 16.35 -6.84 -1.32
C GLU A 68 16.15 -8.35 -1.10
N SER A 69 14.96 -8.87 -1.37
CA SER A 69 14.70 -10.31 -1.28
C SER A 69 15.56 -11.11 -2.26
N TRP A 70 15.73 -10.63 -3.49
CA TRP A 70 16.64 -11.26 -4.45
C TRP A 70 18.11 -11.22 -4.00
N ALA A 71 18.56 -10.12 -3.39
CA ALA A 71 19.89 -10.03 -2.82
C ALA A 71 20.07 -11.03 -1.66
N MET A 72 19.07 -11.17 -0.79
CA MET A 72 19.06 -12.16 0.31
C MET A 72 19.10 -13.60 -0.19
N VAL A 73 18.34 -13.92 -1.24
CA VAL A 73 18.38 -15.25 -1.87
C VAL A 73 19.78 -15.51 -2.44
N LYS A 74 20.32 -14.56 -3.21
CA LYS A 74 21.68 -14.71 -3.77
C LYS A 74 22.75 -14.87 -2.71
N THR A 75 22.66 -14.21 -1.56
CA THR A 75 23.64 -14.37 -0.48
C THR A 75 23.46 -15.67 0.29
N ARG A 76 22.22 -16.06 0.63
CA ARG A 76 21.95 -17.32 1.34
C ARG A 76 22.25 -18.55 0.51
N TYR A 77 21.97 -18.51 -0.79
CA TYR A 77 22.12 -19.64 -1.69
C TYR A 77 23.29 -19.49 -2.66
N ALA A 78 24.25 -18.59 -2.39
CA ALA A 78 25.43 -18.37 -3.23
C ALA A 78 26.25 -19.64 -3.51
N LYS A 79 26.16 -20.62 -2.61
CA LYS A 79 26.87 -21.91 -2.66
C LYS A 79 25.95 -23.09 -3.01
N ALA A 80 24.66 -22.85 -3.22
CA ALA A 80 23.71 -23.90 -3.54
C ALA A 80 23.79 -24.22 -5.04
N ASP A 81 23.74 -25.52 -5.39
CA ASP A 81 23.65 -25.96 -6.78
C ASP A 81 22.22 -25.67 -7.31
N PRO A 82 22.06 -24.88 -8.38
CA PRO A 82 20.77 -24.57 -8.96
C PRO A 82 19.98 -25.80 -9.42
N ASN A 83 20.68 -26.84 -9.92
CA ASN A 83 20.02 -28.06 -10.38
C ASN A 83 19.46 -28.86 -9.20
N HIS A 84 20.24 -28.95 -8.12
CA HIS A 84 19.80 -29.58 -6.87
C HIS A 84 18.62 -28.81 -6.24
N MET A 85 18.69 -27.48 -6.16
CA MET A 85 17.57 -26.67 -5.63
C MET A 85 16.26 -26.84 -6.42
N ALA A 86 16.34 -27.07 -7.73
CA ALA A 86 15.16 -27.30 -8.56
C ALA A 86 14.50 -28.66 -8.31
N GLU A 87 15.28 -29.67 -7.91
CA GLU A 87 14.80 -31.03 -7.66
C GLU A 87 14.36 -31.26 -6.20
N VAL A 88 15.08 -30.69 -5.23
CA VAL A 88 14.89 -30.99 -3.79
C VAL A 88 14.55 -29.76 -2.93
N GLY A 89 14.60 -28.55 -3.50
CA GLY A 89 14.22 -27.32 -2.81
C GLY A 89 15.37 -26.68 -2.01
N PRO A 90 15.09 -25.57 -1.30
CA PRO A 90 16.09 -24.87 -0.51
C PRO A 90 16.50 -25.67 0.73
N VAL A 91 17.80 -25.81 0.93
CA VAL A 91 18.42 -26.53 2.06
C VAL A 91 19.11 -25.52 2.98
N GLU A 92 18.95 -25.67 4.30
CA GLU A 92 19.63 -24.83 5.29
C GLU A 92 21.14 -25.10 5.34
N SER A 93 21.89 -24.23 6.02
CA SER A 93 23.36 -24.32 6.09
C SER A 93 23.85 -25.58 6.83
N ASP A 94 22.97 -26.26 7.56
CA ASP A 94 23.20 -27.53 8.26
C ASP A 94 22.79 -28.77 7.43
N GLY A 95 22.28 -28.58 6.20
CA GLY A 95 21.82 -29.66 5.33
C GLY A 95 20.35 -30.05 5.51
N GLN A 96 19.60 -29.37 6.36
CA GLN A 96 18.19 -29.67 6.59
C GLN A 96 17.30 -29.03 5.51
N GLU A 97 16.41 -29.81 4.89
CA GLU A 97 15.48 -29.30 3.87
C GLU A 97 14.48 -28.31 4.48
N ILE A 98 14.34 -27.12 3.87
CA ILE A 98 13.29 -26.16 4.24
C ILE A 98 12.00 -26.63 3.56
N PRO A 99 10.92 -26.90 4.34
CA PRO A 99 9.66 -27.32 3.76
C PRO A 99 9.14 -26.30 2.76
N VAL A 100 8.87 -26.75 1.54
CA VAL A 100 8.33 -25.94 0.45
C VAL A 100 7.06 -25.19 0.89
N SER A 101 6.22 -25.81 1.71
CA SER A 101 5.02 -25.16 2.28
C SER A 101 5.32 -23.85 3.00
N LEU A 102 6.43 -23.76 3.75
CA LEU A 102 6.81 -22.56 4.50
C LEU A 102 7.07 -21.36 3.59
N VAL A 103 7.61 -21.61 2.39
CA VAL A 103 7.92 -20.58 1.38
C VAL A 103 6.66 -20.20 0.61
N TYR A 104 5.87 -21.18 0.18
CA TYR A 104 4.70 -20.93 -0.66
C TYR A 104 3.51 -20.34 0.11
N ASP A 105 3.34 -20.63 1.39
CA ASP A 105 2.28 -20.05 2.21
C ASP A 105 2.45 -18.53 2.39
N GLN A 106 3.69 -18.07 2.54
CA GLN A 106 4.01 -16.65 2.61
C GLN A 106 3.75 -15.93 1.27
N VAL A 107 4.07 -16.59 0.15
CA VAL A 107 3.79 -16.08 -1.20
C VAL A 107 2.29 -16.01 -1.46
N ALA A 108 1.52 -17.01 -1.03
CA ALA A 108 0.06 -17.02 -1.15
C ALA A 108 -0.59 -15.87 -0.36
N LEU A 109 -0.12 -15.62 0.87
CA LEU A 109 -0.54 -14.48 1.68
C LEU A 109 -0.22 -13.14 1.01
N ALA A 110 1.02 -12.96 0.53
CA ALA A 110 1.42 -11.74 -0.17
C ALA A 110 0.59 -11.50 -1.45
N THR A 111 0.27 -12.57 -2.17
CA THR A 111 -0.55 -12.53 -3.39
C THR A 111 -1.99 -12.12 -3.07
N LYS A 112 -2.57 -12.65 -1.99
CA LYS A 112 -3.92 -12.28 -1.52
C LYS A 112 -4.01 -10.78 -1.19
N TYR A 113 -3.03 -10.23 -0.48
CA TYR A 113 -2.99 -8.80 -0.18
C TYR A 113 -2.78 -7.95 -1.44
N SER A 114 -1.94 -8.41 -2.38
CA SER A 114 -1.76 -7.73 -3.66
C SER A 114 -3.04 -7.67 -4.50
N GLN A 115 -3.85 -8.73 -4.49
CA GLN A 115 -5.16 -8.73 -5.15
C GLN A 115 -6.18 -7.79 -4.50
N GLN A 116 -6.15 -7.65 -3.17
CA GLN A 116 -7.00 -6.70 -2.46
C GLN A 116 -6.63 -5.25 -2.80
N ASP A 117 -5.34 -4.97 -2.88
CA ASP A 117 -4.81 -3.68 -3.32
C ASP A 117 -5.25 -3.31 -4.74
N TYR A 118 -5.22 -4.27 -5.67
CA TYR A 118 -5.70 -4.06 -7.04
C TYR A 118 -7.20 -3.73 -7.10
N ARG A 119 -8.02 -4.43 -6.30
CA ARG A 119 -9.46 -4.14 -6.20
C ARG A 119 -9.73 -2.75 -5.66
N LEU A 120 -8.95 -2.33 -4.66
CA LEU A 120 -9.04 -0.98 -4.12
C LEU A 120 -8.66 0.06 -5.17
N ASP A 121 -7.57 -0.15 -5.92
CA ASP A 121 -7.16 0.74 -7.01
C ASP A 121 -8.23 0.85 -8.11
N SER A 122 -8.87 -0.26 -8.48
CA SER A 122 -9.95 -0.27 -9.49
C SER A 122 -11.22 0.43 -9.01
N LEU A 123 -11.61 0.28 -7.74
CA LEU A 123 -12.76 0.97 -7.16
C LEU A 123 -12.52 2.48 -7.10
N LEU A 124 -11.29 2.88 -6.74
CA LEU A 124 -10.89 4.27 -6.73
C LEU A 124 -10.89 4.86 -8.15
N ASP A 125 -10.54 4.09 -9.19
CA ASP A 125 -10.58 4.54 -10.59
C ASP A 125 -12.02 4.76 -11.07
N GLY A 126 -12.97 3.87 -10.73
CA GLY A 126 -14.39 4.06 -11.05
C GLY A 126 -14.99 5.34 -10.46
N ILE A 127 -14.64 5.68 -9.21
CA ILE A 127 -15.09 6.92 -8.55
C ILE A 127 -14.53 8.16 -9.28
N GLU A 128 -13.29 8.10 -9.78
CA GLU A 128 -12.65 9.20 -10.49
C GLU A 128 -13.24 9.41 -11.89
N GLU A 129 -13.55 8.33 -12.60
CA GLU A 129 -14.25 8.36 -13.88
C GLU A 129 -15.67 8.95 -13.73
N GLU A 130 -16.44 8.50 -12.74
CA GLU A 130 -17.79 9.04 -12.45
C GLU A 130 -17.75 10.55 -12.13
N TYR A 131 -16.75 11.00 -11.37
CA TYR A 131 -16.59 12.40 -11.03
C TYR A 131 -16.14 13.26 -12.22
N SER A 132 -15.29 12.71 -13.09
CA SER A 132 -14.80 13.38 -14.29
C SER A 132 -15.87 13.49 -15.37
N GLN A 133 -16.82 12.56 -15.43
CA GLN A 133 -17.97 12.60 -16.34
C GLN A 133 -19.15 13.46 -15.84
N SER A 134 -19.18 13.79 -14.55
CA SER A 134 -20.19 14.66 -13.94
C SER A 134 -19.88 16.16 -14.08
N LYS A 135 -18.86 16.55 -14.86
CA LYS A 135 -18.40 17.93 -15.04
C LYS A 135 -18.66 18.45 -16.45
#